data_AF-A0A815DBS0-F1
#
_entry.id   AF-A0A815DBS0-F1
#
_cell.length_a   1.000
_cell.length_b   1.000
_cell.length_c   1.000
_cell.angle_alpha   90.00
_cell.angle_beta   90.00
_cell.angle_gamma   90.00
#
_symmetry.space_group_name_H-M   'P 1'
#
loop_
_entity.id
_entity.type
_entity.pdbx_description
1 polymer ?
#
loop_
_entity_poly.entity_id
_entity_poly.type
_entity_poly.pdbx_seq_one_letter_code
_entity_poly.pdbx_strand_id
1 'polypeptide(L)' 'RLYAVSGRLRQSRAMGFTFSVHPESFGQLITTWEPNDKFGDPHDLALSVNGRSLYVGEIRPNRIDSFNVLN' A
#
# COMPACT_ATOMS: atom_id res chain seq x y z
N ARG A 1 -4.83 -11.46 -1.95
CA ARG A 1 -5.11 -10.01 -2.07
C ARG A 1 -4.06 -9.40 -2.99
N LEU A 2 -4.38 -8.29 -3.63
CA LEU A 2 -3.43 -7.50 -4.41
C LEU A 2 -3.21 -6.17 -3.66
N TYR A 3 -1.96 -5.80 -3.43
CA TYR A 3 -1.59 -4.56 -2.76
C TYR A 3 -1.00 -3.59 -3.79
N ALA A 4 -1.34 -2.32 -3.66
CA ALA A 4 -0.80 -1.26 -4.51
C ALA A 4 -0.58 0.01 -3.69
N VAL A 5 0.31 0.88 -4.17
CA VAL A 5 0.47 2.25 -3.69
C VAL A 5 0.36 3.20 -4.88
N SER A 6 -0.30 4.34 -4.69
CA SER A 6 -0.29 5.41 -5.68
C SER A 6 0.75 6.46 -5.34
N GLY A 7 1.41 6.98 -6.37
CA GLY A 7 2.22 8.19 -6.25
C GLY A 7 1.35 9.45 -6.07
N ARG A 8 1.99 10.55 -5.69
CA ARG A 8 1.32 11.84 -5.54
C ARG A 8 1.29 12.59 -6.88
N LEU A 9 0.11 13.01 -7.35
CA LEU A 9 0.00 13.84 -8.56
C LEU A 9 -0.77 15.14 -8.25
N ARG A 10 -0.06 16.28 -8.22
CA ARG A 10 -0.63 17.59 -7.88
C ARG A 10 -1.34 17.58 -6.53
N GLN A 11 -2.68 17.62 -6.53
CA GLN A 11 -3.54 17.66 -5.35
C GLN A 11 -4.00 16.27 -4.89
N SER A 12 -3.78 15.22 -5.68
CA SER A 12 -4.14 13.87 -5.26
C SER A 12 -3.15 13.35 -4.22
N ARG A 13 -3.69 12.80 -3.14
CA ARG A 13 -2.91 12.19 -2.08
C ARG A 13 -2.45 10.78 -2.52
N ALA A 14 -1.21 10.45 -2.21
CA ALA A 14 -0.71 9.09 -2.31
C ALA A 14 -1.40 8.19 -1.27
N MET A 15 -1.84 7.01 -1.69
CA MET A 15 -2.61 6.07 -0.87
C MET A 15 -2.15 4.64 -1.11
N GLY A 16 -2.23 3.81 -0.09
CA GLY A 16 -2.18 2.37 -0.20
C GLY A 16 -3.56 1.80 -0.49
N PHE A 17 -3.61 0.72 -1.27
CA PHE A 17 -4.84 0.04 -1.66
C PHE A 17 -4.70 -1.46 -1.47
N THR A 18 -5.82 -2.09 -1.11
CA THR A 18 -5.94 -3.54 -1.07
C THR A 18 -7.11 -3.94 -1.95
N PHE A 19 -6.86 -4.78 -2.94
CA PHE A 19 -7.88 -5.33 -3.83
C PHE A 19 -8.08 -6.84 -3.59
N SER A 20 -9.30 -7.30 -3.83
CA SER A 20 -9.62 -8.73 -3.85
C SER A 20 -9.02 -9.39 -5.08
N VAL A 21 -8.55 -10.63 -4.88
CA VAL A 21 -8.12 -11.54 -5.95
C VAL A 21 -9.00 -12.80 -5.98
N HIS A 22 -10.10 -12.81 -5.23
CA HIS A 22 -11.08 -13.89 -5.27
C HIS A 22 -11.79 -13.86 -6.64
N PRO A 23 -12.07 -15.01 -7.28
CA PRO A 23 -12.66 -15.04 -8.62
C PRO A 23 -13.94 -14.19 -8.77
N GLU A 24 -14.82 -14.22 -7.78
CA GLU A 24 -16.11 -13.49 -7.82
C GLU A 24 -16.01 -11.99 -7.54
N SER A 25 -14.90 -11.53 -6.96
CA SER A 25 -14.70 -10.13 -6.59
C SER A 25 -13.36 -9.58 -7.06
N PHE A 26 -12.79 -10.19 -8.11
CA PHE A 26 -11.46 -9.85 -8.59
C PHE A 26 -11.38 -8.35 -8.94
N GLY A 27 -10.38 -7.66 -8.38
CA GLY A 27 -10.18 -6.22 -8.58
C GLY A 27 -11.09 -5.31 -7.75
N GLN A 28 -12.01 -5.86 -6.94
CA GLN A 28 -12.81 -5.05 -6.02
C GLN A 28 -11.92 -4.45 -4.93
N LEU A 29 -12.06 -3.14 -4.68
CA LEU A 29 -11.38 -2.46 -3.59
C LEU A 29 -11.91 -2.95 -2.24
N ILE A 30 -11.01 -3.46 -1.39
CA ILE A 30 -11.32 -3.91 -0.02
C ILE A 30 -11.13 -2.73 0.94
N THR A 31 -9.99 -2.05 0.86
CA THR A 31 -9.67 -0.94 1.77
C THR A 31 -8.55 -0.06 1.23
N THR A 32 -8.44 1.14 1.78
CA THR A 32 -7.31 2.06 1.60
C THR A 32 -6.58 2.25 2.93
N TRP A 33 -5.29 2.54 2.86
CA TRP A 33 -4.43 2.66 4.03
C TRP A 33 -3.26 3.61 3.77
N GLU A 34 -2.64 4.07 4.85
CA GLU A 34 -1.56 5.06 4.83
C GLU A 34 -0.82 5.05 6.18
N PRO A 35 0.43 5.51 6.24
CA PRO A 35 1.10 5.73 7.51
C PRO A 35 0.47 6.92 8.24
N ASN A 36 0.67 7.00 9.56
CA ASN A 36 0.12 8.08 10.39
C ASN A 36 0.50 9.47 9.86
N ASP A 37 1.74 9.62 9.40
CA ASP A 37 2.28 10.88 8.87
C ASP A 37 2.03 11.08 7.37
N LYS A 38 1.15 10.26 6.79
CA LYS A 38 0.80 10.25 5.36
C LYS A 38 1.97 9.84 4.46
N PHE A 39 1.67 9.27 3.31
CA PHE A 39 2.67 9.09 2.27
C PHE A 39 3.16 10.42 1.71
N GLY A 40 4.47 10.51 1.48
CA GLY A 40 5.12 11.58 0.73
C GLY A 40 5.19 11.25 -0.76
N ASP A 41 6.05 10.29 -1.10
CA ASP A 41 6.33 9.85 -2.47
C ASP A 41 6.65 8.33 -2.47
N PRO A 42 5.63 7.48 -2.25
CA PRO A 42 5.78 6.03 -2.22
C PRO A 42 6.00 5.54 -3.65
N HIS A 43 6.93 4.60 -3.80
CA HIS A 43 7.36 4.14 -5.11
C HIS A 43 7.23 2.63 -5.29
N ASP A 44 7.51 1.86 -4.24
CA ASP A 44 7.50 0.39 -4.32
C ASP A 44 6.99 -0.25 -3.03
N LEU A 45 6.58 -1.51 -3.12
CA LEU A 45 6.10 -2.31 -2.00
C LEU A 45 6.63 -3.75 -2.02
N ALA A 46 6.91 -4.29 -0.84
CA ALA A 46 7.33 -5.67 -0.67
C ALA A 46 6.51 -6.36 0.43
N LEU A 47 6.13 -7.62 0.20
CA LEU A 47 5.46 -8.43 1.21
C LEU A 47 6.48 -9.37 1.87
N SER A 48 6.48 -9.43 3.20
CA SER A 48 7.23 -10.42 3.96
C SER A 48 6.88 -11.85 3.53
N VAL A 49 7.84 -12.77 3.67
CA VAL A 49 7.68 -14.20 3.28
C VAL A 49 6.48 -14.87 3.93
N ASN A 50 6.16 -14.51 5.17
CA ASN A 50 5.03 -15.06 5.91
C ASN A 50 3.69 -14.33 5.61
N GLY A 51 3.70 -13.32 4.75
CA GLY A 51 2.52 -12.55 4.35
C GLY A 51 1.97 -11.60 5.42
N ARG A 52 2.64 -11.39 6.56
CA ARG A 52 2.10 -10.63 7.71
C ARG A 52 2.47 -9.16 7.73
N SER A 53 3.53 -8.79 7.04
CA SER A 53 4.04 -7.42 6.97
C SER A 53 4.19 -6.99 5.53
N LEU A 54 3.64 -5.82 5.22
CA LEU A 54 3.81 -5.11 3.96
C LEU A 54 4.74 -3.92 4.20
N TYR A 55 5.77 -3.78 3.37
CA TYR A 55 6.73 -2.69 3.44
C TYR A 55 6.50 -1.76 2.25
N VAL A 56 6.51 -0.45 2.47
CA VAL A 56 6.43 0.55 1.41
C VAL A 56 7.70 1.39 1.42
N GLY A 57 8.42 1.40 0.31
CA GLY A 57 9.58 2.23 0.10
C GLY A 57 9.18 3.59 -0.47
N GLU A 58 9.56 4.66 0.22
CA GLU A 58 9.33 6.04 -0.23
C GLU A 58 10.63 6.69 -0.68
N ILE A 59 10.64 7.30 -1.86
CA ILE A 59 11.80 8.07 -2.36
C ILE A 59 11.86 9.50 -1.78
N ARG A 60 10.76 9.96 -1.17
CA ARG A 60 10.69 11.16 -0.33
C ARG A 60 9.60 10.92 0.72
N PRO A 61 9.91 10.95 2.03
CA PRO A 61 11.11 11.51 2.66
C PRO A 61 12.31 10.55 2.83
N ASN A 62 12.45 9.50 2.00
CA ASN A 62 13.47 8.43 2.15
C ASN A 62 13.26 7.59 3.42
N ARG A 63 12.12 6.90 3.49
CA ARG A 63 11.82 5.98 4.60
C ARG A 63 11.18 4.70 4.09
N ILE A 64 11.12 3.71 4.97
CA ILE A 64 10.34 2.50 4.78
C ILE A 64 9.28 2.44 5.87
N ASP A 65 8.02 2.40 5.48
CA ASP A 65 6.90 2.16 6.39
C ASP A 65 6.49 0.69 6.35
N SER A 66 6.14 0.13 7.51
CA SER A 66 5.67 -1.25 7.65
C SER A 66 4.24 -1.31 8.14
N PHE A 67 3.42 -2.14 7.51
CA PHE A 67 2.01 -2.32 7.82
C PHE A 67 1.74 -3.78 8.17
N ASN A 68 0.93 -4.00 9.21
CA ASN A 68 0.42 -5.33 9.51
C ASN A 68 -0.66 -5.69 8.50
N VAL A 69 -0.47 -6.81 7.82
CA VAL A 69 -1.48 -7.43 6.97
C VAL A 69 -2.33 -8.31 7.87
N LEU A 70 -3.51 -7.80 8.24
CA LEU A 70 -4.51 -8.61 8.91
C LEU A 70 -5.05 -9.64 7.92
N ASN A 71 -5.13 -10.90 8.32
CA ASN A 71 -5.70 -11.98 7.52
C ASN A 71 -7.16 -11.73 7.17
#